data_AF-A0A6H5IIK7-F1
#
_entry.id   AF-A0A6H5IIK7-F1
#
_cell.length_a   1.000
_cell.length_b   1.000
_cell.length_c   1.000
_cell.angle_alpha   90.00
_cell.angle_beta   90.00
_cell.angle_gamma   90.00
#
_symmetry.space_group_name_H-M   'P 1'
#
loop_
_entity.id
_entity.type
_entity.pdbx_description
1 polymer ?
#
loop_
_entity_poly.entity_id
_entity_poly.type
_entity_poly.pdbx_seq_one_letter_code
_entity_poly.pdbx_strand_id
1 'polypeptide(L)'
;MAGVTILNEVGLDPGIDHLLALELFDDVRQAGGRIESFVSWCGGLPAPECSCNPLRYKFSWSPRGVLLNTLSPAKYFHAGQVVEISGGGDLMSSVQHLDFLPGFALEGFPNRDSTMYKDLYGIQHANTVLRGTLRFQGYSDTVQGLQLLGLIDPNPHPALHPNGPDITWRAMVCNLLGLASDDIFYENLKQKLAERLNSEQRAMAIEELGLLKEDLVMKLNTPLDTLSHFLSKKLVFGPNERDLIILRHEVSIRWPDNRIEERAVNMVTYGDVKGHSAMATTVGYPAAIATKMILDVLFRIA
;
A
#
# COMPACT_ATOMS: atom_id res chain seq x y z
N MET A 1 -25.00 26.00 15.75
CA MET A 1 -24.38 24.87 15.00
C MET A 1 -25.02 24.83 13.62
N ALA A 2 -24.27 24.49 12.57
CA ALA A 2 -24.71 24.63 11.18
C ALA A 2 -25.76 23.59 10.70
N GLY A 3 -26.16 22.63 11.55
CA GLY A 3 -27.22 21.66 11.20
C GLY A 3 -26.85 20.69 10.07
N VAL A 4 -25.55 20.46 9.84
CA VAL A 4 -25.04 19.57 8.79
C VAL A 4 -24.38 18.33 9.39
N THR A 5 -24.52 17.20 8.71
CA THR A 5 -23.81 15.95 9.02
C THR A 5 -22.62 15.81 8.08
N ILE A 6 -21.43 15.61 8.64
CA ILE A 6 -20.21 15.30 7.88
C ILE A 6 -19.78 13.90 8.29
N LEU A 7 -19.93 12.95 7.37
CA LEU A 7 -19.51 11.57 7.57
C LEU A 7 -18.29 11.30 6.70
N ASN A 8 -17.20 10.87 7.34
CA ASN A 8 -15.93 10.52 6.71
C ASN A 8 -15.65 9.03 6.91
N GLU A 9 -14.58 8.53 6.28
CA GLU A 9 -14.06 7.18 6.54
C GLU A 9 -15.09 6.07 6.25
N VAL A 10 -15.79 6.19 5.10
CA VAL A 10 -16.79 5.21 4.64
C VAL A 10 -16.44 4.69 3.24
N GLY A 11 -15.27 4.09 3.12
CA GLY A 11 -14.83 3.38 1.92
C GLY A 11 -14.41 1.94 2.25
N LEU A 12 -13.24 1.54 1.74
CA LEU A 12 -12.62 0.26 2.06
C LEU A 12 -11.73 0.34 3.30
N ASP A 13 -10.72 1.20 3.22
CA ASP A 13 -9.68 1.42 4.22
C ASP A 13 -9.23 2.90 4.10
N PRO A 14 -9.80 3.82 4.90
CA PRO A 14 -10.74 3.58 6.00
C PRO A 14 -12.22 3.41 5.57
N GLY A 15 -12.94 2.49 6.22
CA GLY A 15 -14.36 2.20 6.05
C GLY A 15 -14.74 0.77 6.46
N ILE A 16 -14.80 -0.15 5.51
CA ILE A 16 -15.13 -1.57 5.77
C ILE A 16 -14.20 -2.18 6.84
N ASP A 17 -12.92 -1.78 6.87
CA ASP A 17 -11.98 -2.18 7.91
C ASP A 17 -12.49 -1.86 9.32
N HIS A 18 -13.01 -0.64 9.54
CA HIS A 18 -13.62 -0.22 10.80
C HIS A 18 -14.88 -1.03 11.12
N LEU A 19 -15.77 -1.18 10.14
CA LEU A 19 -17.06 -1.85 10.34
C LEU A 19 -16.86 -3.30 10.81
N LEU A 20 -15.99 -4.05 10.13
CA LEU A 20 -15.70 -5.44 10.48
C LEU A 20 -14.97 -5.58 11.83
N ALA A 21 -14.10 -4.62 12.17
CA ALA A 21 -13.40 -4.63 13.46
C ALA A 21 -14.36 -4.34 14.61
N LEU A 22 -15.17 -3.28 14.48
CA LEU A 22 -16.10 -2.83 15.52
C LEU A 22 -17.22 -3.83 15.76
N GLU A 23 -17.79 -4.43 14.71
CA GLU A 23 -18.78 -5.50 14.85
C GLU A 23 -18.24 -6.66 15.69
N LEU A 24 -17.04 -7.15 15.37
CA LEU A 24 -16.38 -8.23 16.12
C LEU A 24 -16.11 -7.82 17.58
N PHE A 25 -15.60 -6.60 17.81
CA PHE A 25 -15.29 -6.13 19.16
C PHE A 25 -16.54 -5.96 20.02
N ASP A 26 -17.63 -5.49 19.44
CA ASP A 26 -18.91 -5.32 20.12
C ASP A 26 -19.49 -6.68 20.52
N ASP A 27 -19.47 -7.69 19.64
CA ASP A 27 -19.88 -9.05 19.95
C ASP A 27 -19.06 -9.66 21.09
N VAL A 28 -17.73 -9.50 21.04
CA VAL A 28 -16.82 -10.00 22.08
C VAL A 28 -17.10 -9.31 23.42
N ARG A 29 -17.29 -7.99 23.41
CA ARG A 29 -17.57 -7.21 24.63
C ARG A 29 -18.92 -7.58 25.24
N GLN A 30 -19.96 -7.78 24.42
CA GLN A 30 -21.28 -8.22 24.87
C GLN A 30 -21.23 -9.62 25.52
N ALA A 31 -20.37 -10.50 25.01
CA ALA A 31 -20.13 -11.83 25.60
C ALA A 31 -19.12 -11.80 26.78
N GLY A 32 -18.69 -10.63 27.24
CA GLY A 32 -17.77 -10.46 28.38
C GLY A 32 -16.30 -10.76 28.09
N GLY A 33 -15.95 -10.98 26.81
CA GLY A 33 -14.56 -11.14 26.38
C GLY A 33 -13.81 -9.82 26.28
N ARG A 34 -12.48 -9.92 26.18
CA ARG A 34 -11.57 -8.77 25.99
C ARG A 34 -10.62 -9.01 24.83
N ILE A 35 -10.30 -7.95 24.10
CA ILE A 35 -9.35 -7.99 22.99
C ILE A 35 -7.92 -7.87 23.52
N GLU A 36 -7.07 -8.84 23.23
CA GLU A 36 -5.65 -8.88 23.63
C GLU A 36 -4.70 -8.52 22.49
N SER A 37 -5.09 -8.79 21.24
CA SER A 37 -4.33 -8.44 20.05
C SER A 37 -5.29 -8.08 18.92
N PHE A 38 -4.91 -7.08 18.13
CA PHE A 38 -5.60 -6.72 16.89
C PHE A 38 -4.57 -6.43 15.79
N VAL A 39 -4.60 -7.22 14.73
CA VAL A 39 -3.78 -7.04 13.54
C VAL A 39 -4.71 -6.96 12.33
N SER A 40 -4.61 -5.88 11.55
CA SER A 40 -5.43 -5.65 10.37
C SER A 40 -4.56 -5.41 9.15
N TRP A 41 -4.75 -6.24 8.14
CA TRP A 41 -4.03 -6.20 6.88
C TRP A 41 -4.98 -5.93 5.73
N CYS A 42 -4.72 -4.91 4.92
CA CYS A 42 -5.55 -4.58 3.76
C CYS A 42 -4.71 -4.30 2.51
N GLY A 43 -5.17 -4.75 1.34
CA GLY A 43 -4.51 -4.45 0.08
C GLY A 43 -5.44 -4.55 -1.12
N GLY A 44 -5.42 -3.51 -1.95
CA GLY A 44 -5.90 -3.57 -3.32
C GLY A 44 -4.77 -3.90 -4.27
N LEU A 45 -4.91 -5.02 -4.98
CA LEU A 45 -3.89 -5.68 -5.79
C LEU A 45 -4.46 -6.00 -7.18
N PRO A 46 -3.64 -6.30 -8.21
CA PRO A 46 -4.13 -7.07 -9.35
C PRO A 46 -4.55 -8.47 -8.90
N ALA A 47 -5.47 -9.13 -9.61
CA ALA A 47 -5.66 -10.56 -9.42
C ALA A 47 -4.35 -11.32 -9.72
N PRO A 48 -4.11 -12.50 -9.12
CA PRO A 48 -2.82 -13.21 -9.23
C PRO A 48 -2.38 -13.43 -10.68
N GLU A 49 -3.32 -13.80 -11.56
CA GLU A 49 -3.09 -13.99 -12.99
C GLU A 49 -2.70 -12.70 -13.75
N CYS A 50 -2.97 -11.52 -13.18
CA CYS A 50 -2.65 -10.20 -13.73
C CYS A 50 -1.42 -9.56 -13.06
N SER A 51 -0.74 -10.27 -12.16
CA SER A 51 0.36 -9.74 -11.33
C SER A 51 1.76 -9.91 -11.95
N CYS A 52 1.87 -10.41 -13.19
CA CYS A 52 3.15 -10.68 -13.84
C CYS A 52 3.84 -9.38 -14.32
N ASN A 53 4.46 -8.66 -13.40
CA ASN A 53 5.34 -7.52 -13.64
C ASN A 53 6.32 -7.36 -12.47
N PRO A 54 7.40 -6.56 -12.59
CA PRO A 54 8.43 -6.48 -11.55
C PRO A 54 7.91 -6.06 -10.17
N LEU A 55 6.94 -5.14 -10.12
CA LEU A 55 6.32 -4.70 -8.86
C LEU A 55 5.23 -5.66 -8.37
N ARG A 56 4.81 -6.64 -9.18
CA ARG A 56 3.63 -7.47 -8.94
C ARG A 56 2.39 -6.62 -8.61
N TYR A 57 2.31 -5.43 -9.20
CA TYR A 57 1.31 -4.42 -8.88
C TYR A 57 0.82 -3.72 -10.14
N LYS A 58 -0.41 -3.22 -10.08
CA LYS A 58 -1.00 -2.38 -11.12
C LYS A 58 -1.76 -1.23 -10.48
N PHE A 59 -1.76 -0.09 -11.15
CA PHE A 59 -2.32 1.15 -10.64
C PHE A 59 -3.67 1.44 -11.31
N SER A 60 -4.70 1.62 -10.50
CA SER A 60 -6.02 2.13 -10.92
C SER A 60 -6.21 3.62 -10.60
N TRP A 61 -5.22 4.26 -9.96
CA TRP A 61 -5.14 5.70 -9.70
C TRP A 61 -3.67 6.15 -9.73
N SER A 62 -3.41 7.43 -9.44
CA SER A 62 -2.03 7.96 -9.44
C SER A 62 -1.10 7.17 -8.49
N PRO A 63 0.03 6.62 -8.99
CA PRO A 63 0.99 5.88 -8.17
C PRO A 63 1.64 6.69 -7.06
N ARG A 64 1.61 8.03 -7.16
CA ARG A 64 2.34 8.95 -6.29
C ARG A 64 2.08 8.70 -4.81
N GLY A 65 0.81 8.55 -4.42
CA GLY A 65 0.46 8.31 -3.01
C GLY A 65 0.97 6.96 -2.51
N VAL A 66 0.90 5.92 -3.36
CA VAL A 66 1.35 4.57 -3.02
C VAL A 66 2.86 4.53 -2.84
N LEU A 67 3.61 5.17 -3.73
CA LEU A 67 5.07 5.25 -3.67
C LEU A 67 5.54 6.14 -2.52
N LEU A 68 4.89 7.29 -2.28
CA LEU A 68 5.25 8.16 -1.16
C LEU A 68 5.01 7.48 0.20
N ASN A 69 3.98 6.64 0.31
CA ASN A 69 3.70 5.89 1.54
C ASN A 69 4.86 4.96 1.92
N THR A 70 5.68 4.51 0.98
CA THR A 70 6.82 3.63 1.27
C THR A 70 7.98 4.35 1.94
N LEU A 71 7.98 5.69 1.94
CA LEU A 71 8.89 6.54 2.72
C LEU A 71 8.32 6.95 4.07
N SER A 72 7.05 6.66 4.34
CA SER A 72 6.38 7.14 5.55
C SER A 72 6.88 6.39 6.79
N PRO A 73 6.97 7.07 7.95
CA PRO A 73 7.21 6.39 9.21
C PRO A 73 6.03 5.50 9.57
N ALA A 74 6.27 4.52 10.43
CA ALA A 74 5.21 3.73 11.02
C ALA A 74 5.40 3.55 12.53
N LYS A 75 4.29 3.41 13.25
CA LYS A 75 4.27 3.26 14.70
C LYS A 75 3.15 2.33 15.12
N TYR A 76 3.44 1.33 15.94
CA TYR A 76 2.44 0.32 16.33
C TYR A 76 2.77 -0.29 17.70
N PHE A 77 1.81 -1.01 18.28
CA PHE A 77 2.06 -1.79 19.49
C PHE A 77 2.38 -3.24 19.13
N HIS A 78 3.42 -3.81 19.74
CA HIS A 78 3.76 -5.22 19.64
C HIS A 78 4.22 -5.74 21.00
N ALA A 79 3.59 -6.81 21.48
CA ALA A 79 3.92 -7.44 22.77
C ALA A 79 4.01 -6.43 23.95
N GLY A 80 3.14 -5.42 23.95
CA GLY A 80 3.06 -4.39 24.99
C GLY A 80 4.05 -3.23 24.84
N GLN A 81 4.92 -3.26 23.83
CA GLN A 81 5.88 -2.20 23.54
C GLN A 81 5.46 -1.40 22.30
N VAL A 82 5.85 -0.13 22.27
CA VAL A 82 5.71 0.71 21.07
C VAL A 82 6.90 0.42 20.17
N VAL A 83 6.61 0.03 18.93
CA VAL A 83 7.60 -0.09 17.85
C VAL A 83 7.47 1.12 16.94
N GLU A 84 8.59 1.78 16.66
CA GLU A 84 8.67 2.92 15.76
C GLU A 84 9.64 2.60 14.60
N ILE A 85 9.20 2.92 13.40
CA ILE A 85 9.96 2.81 12.16
C ILE A 85 10.13 4.22 11.60
N SER A 86 11.38 4.62 11.41
CA SER A 86 11.72 5.93 10.86
C SER A 86 11.20 6.10 9.43
N GLY A 87 10.88 7.34 9.06
CA GLY A 87 10.63 7.68 7.67
C GLY A 87 11.93 7.64 6.85
N GLY A 88 11.79 7.68 5.52
CA GLY A 88 12.93 7.68 4.58
C GLY A 88 13.22 6.35 3.89
N GLY A 89 12.37 5.33 4.12
CA GLY A 89 12.42 4.05 3.38
C GLY A 89 12.62 2.81 4.24
N ASP A 90 12.95 2.97 5.53
CA ASP A 90 13.15 1.87 6.48
C ASP A 90 11.93 0.93 6.58
N LEU A 91 10.75 1.43 6.25
CA LEU A 91 9.51 0.66 6.18
C LEU A 91 9.62 -0.57 5.27
N MET A 92 10.30 -0.47 4.13
CA MET A 92 10.46 -1.60 3.21
C MET A 92 11.43 -2.67 3.72
N SER A 93 12.18 -2.39 4.78
CA SER A 93 13.01 -3.37 5.49
C SER A 93 12.26 -4.10 6.61
N SER A 94 11.06 -3.63 6.98
CA SER A 94 10.23 -4.16 8.08
C SER A 94 9.14 -5.14 7.65
N VAL A 95 9.26 -5.65 6.42
CA VAL A 95 8.23 -6.43 5.75
C VAL A 95 8.11 -7.83 6.35
N GLN A 96 6.89 -8.28 6.53
CA GLN A 96 6.55 -9.59 7.06
C GLN A 96 5.98 -10.47 5.96
N HIS A 97 6.39 -11.73 5.94
CA HIS A 97 5.76 -12.76 5.13
C HIS A 97 4.39 -13.11 5.73
N LEU A 98 3.36 -13.23 4.90
CA LEU A 98 2.00 -13.48 5.34
C LEU A 98 1.43 -14.72 4.63
N ASP A 99 1.18 -15.77 5.40
CA ASP A 99 0.79 -17.10 4.92
C ASP A 99 -0.65 -17.50 5.30
N PHE A 100 -1.43 -16.58 5.86
CA PHE A 100 -2.81 -16.81 6.31
C PHE A 100 -3.79 -17.16 5.18
N LEU A 101 -3.41 -16.93 3.91
CA LEU A 101 -4.10 -17.47 2.73
C LEU A 101 -3.08 -18.26 1.86
N PRO A 102 -2.99 -19.59 2.00
CA PRO A 102 -1.95 -20.40 1.36
C PRO A 102 -1.88 -20.30 -0.18
N GLY A 103 -2.97 -19.90 -0.83
CA GLY A 103 -3.02 -19.69 -2.28
C GLY A 103 -2.42 -18.37 -2.77
N PHE A 104 -2.02 -17.47 -1.87
CA PHE A 104 -1.45 -16.17 -2.21
C PHE A 104 -0.05 -16.00 -1.63
N ALA A 105 0.87 -15.49 -2.44
CA ALA A 105 2.21 -15.11 -2.01
C ALA A 105 2.17 -13.67 -1.46
N LEU A 106 1.73 -13.50 -0.21
CA LEU A 106 1.55 -12.17 0.39
C LEU A 106 2.76 -11.75 1.23
N GLU A 107 2.96 -10.44 1.27
CA GLU A 107 3.83 -9.74 2.21
C GLU A 107 3.07 -8.52 2.76
N GLY A 108 3.46 -8.05 3.94
CA GLY A 108 2.86 -6.85 4.50
C GLY A 108 3.82 -6.02 5.32
N PHE A 109 3.53 -4.73 5.39
CA PHE A 109 4.29 -3.77 6.18
C PHE A 109 3.33 -2.83 6.93
N PRO A 110 3.73 -2.33 8.11
CA PRO A 110 2.88 -1.45 8.92
C PRO A 110 2.47 -0.17 8.18
N ASN A 111 1.31 0.38 8.53
CA ASN A 111 0.79 1.62 7.96
C ASN A 111 0.71 2.72 9.01
N ARG A 112 1.43 3.83 8.78
CA ARG A 112 1.34 5.07 9.55
C ARG A 112 1.33 4.78 11.07
N ASP A 113 0.48 5.46 11.83
CA ASP A 113 0.34 5.26 13.26
C ASP A 113 -0.86 4.36 13.59
N SER A 114 -0.58 3.18 14.10
CA SER A 114 -1.57 2.22 14.60
C SER A 114 -1.91 2.42 16.09
N THR A 115 -1.13 3.22 16.84
CA THR A 115 -1.30 3.34 18.29
C THR A 115 -2.60 4.02 18.68
N MET A 116 -3.10 4.93 17.84
CA MET A 116 -4.38 5.63 18.02
C MET A 116 -5.60 4.69 18.06
N TYR A 117 -5.51 3.50 17.46
CA TYR A 117 -6.66 2.59 17.37
C TYR A 117 -7.02 1.90 18.69
N LYS A 118 -6.14 1.95 19.70
CA LYS A 118 -6.50 1.53 21.06
C LYS A 118 -7.67 2.33 21.60
N ASP A 119 -7.63 3.64 21.42
CA ASP A 119 -8.65 4.55 21.93
C ASP A 119 -9.86 4.56 21.00
N LEU A 120 -9.65 4.62 19.69
CA LEU A 120 -10.74 4.65 18.70
C LEU A 120 -11.64 3.41 18.76
N TYR A 121 -11.07 2.24 19.04
CA TYR A 121 -11.85 0.99 19.10
C TYR A 121 -12.16 0.53 20.53
N GLY A 122 -11.69 1.25 21.55
CA GLY A 122 -11.88 0.86 22.96
C GLY A 122 -11.21 -0.48 23.30
N ILE A 123 -9.98 -0.69 22.83
CA ILE A 123 -9.15 -1.90 23.04
C ILE A 123 -7.85 -1.56 23.78
N GLN A 124 -7.91 -0.72 24.81
CA GLN A 124 -6.71 -0.22 25.52
C GLN A 124 -5.84 -1.34 26.11
N HIS A 125 -6.47 -2.47 26.47
CA HIS A 125 -5.80 -3.66 27.01
C HIS A 125 -5.01 -4.47 25.99
N ALA A 126 -5.21 -4.23 24.69
CA ALA A 126 -4.52 -4.97 23.64
C ALA A 126 -3.00 -4.73 23.74
N ASN A 127 -2.21 -5.80 23.79
CA ASN A 127 -0.76 -5.72 23.82
C ASN A 127 -0.17 -5.49 22.42
N THR A 128 -0.91 -5.87 21.38
CA THR A 128 -0.51 -5.77 19.98
C THR A 128 -1.62 -5.11 19.20
N VAL A 129 -1.30 -4.00 18.53
CA VAL A 129 -2.22 -3.24 17.68
C VAL A 129 -1.45 -2.80 16.46
N LEU A 130 -1.72 -3.43 15.33
CA LEU A 130 -1.06 -3.16 14.06
C LEU A 130 -2.10 -3.06 12.95
N ARG A 131 -2.02 -1.99 12.18
CA ARG A 131 -2.64 -1.89 10.86
C ARG A 131 -1.54 -1.84 9.81
N GLY A 132 -1.73 -2.55 8.70
CA GLY A 132 -0.72 -2.65 7.67
C GLY A 132 -1.27 -2.84 6.27
N THR A 133 -0.41 -2.58 5.29
CA THR A 133 -0.69 -2.77 3.88
C THR A 133 -0.26 -4.17 3.45
N LEU A 134 -1.07 -4.81 2.62
CA LEU A 134 -0.74 -6.05 1.91
C LEU A 134 -0.22 -5.76 0.50
N ARG A 135 0.80 -6.51 0.09
CA ARG A 135 1.30 -6.60 -1.28
C ARG A 135 1.61 -8.05 -1.64
N PHE A 136 1.81 -8.31 -2.92
CA PHE A 136 2.42 -9.57 -3.31
C PHE A 136 3.92 -9.53 -2.99
N GLN A 137 4.46 -10.69 -2.61
CA GLN A 137 5.86 -10.85 -2.26
C GLN A 137 6.78 -10.21 -3.29
N GLY A 138 7.85 -9.56 -2.85
CA GLY A 138 8.87 -8.87 -3.65
C GLY A 138 8.46 -7.53 -4.28
N TYR A 139 7.25 -7.04 -4.00
CA TYR A 139 6.92 -5.63 -4.22
C TYR A 139 7.89 -4.74 -3.44
N SER A 140 8.06 -5.02 -2.15
CA SER A 140 8.91 -4.26 -1.23
C SER A 140 10.38 -4.24 -1.65
N ASP A 141 10.92 -5.37 -2.09
CA ASP A 141 12.29 -5.48 -2.58
C ASP A 141 12.53 -4.61 -3.83
N THR A 142 11.57 -4.63 -4.77
CA THR A 142 11.62 -3.78 -5.97
C THR A 142 11.51 -2.30 -5.60
N VAL A 143 10.61 -1.94 -4.69
CA VAL A 143 10.47 -0.57 -4.19
C VAL A 143 11.75 -0.11 -3.47
N GLN A 144 12.38 -0.97 -2.68
CA GLN A 144 13.65 -0.65 -2.03
C GLN A 144 14.75 -0.37 -3.08
N GLY A 145 14.75 -1.10 -4.19
CA GLY A 145 15.61 -0.77 -5.35
C GLY A 145 15.35 0.64 -5.89
N LEU A 146 14.09 1.01 -6.08
CA LEU A 146 13.71 2.36 -6.54
C LEU A 146 14.10 3.45 -5.52
N GLN A 147 14.02 3.17 -4.22
CA GLN A 147 14.46 4.08 -3.14
C GLN A 147 15.98 4.26 -3.16
N LEU A 148 16.75 3.17 -3.21
CA LEU A 148 18.22 3.22 -3.23
C LEU A 148 18.78 3.94 -4.46
N LEU A 149 18.09 3.83 -5.60
CA LEU A 149 18.42 4.57 -6.81
C LEU A 149 18.09 6.07 -6.72
N GLY A 150 17.23 6.49 -5.79
CA GLY A 150 16.78 7.89 -5.66
C GLY A 150 15.60 8.24 -6.55
N LEU A 151 14.84 7.25 -7.06
CA LEU A 151 13.64 7.50 -7.87
C LEU A 151 12.38 7.77 -7.04
N ILE A 152 12.38 7.38 -5.76
CA ILE A 152 11.33 7.75 -4.81
C ILE A 152 11.83 8.93 -3.98
N ASP A 153 11.95 10.09 -4.62
CA ASP A 153 12.34 11.36 -3.98
C ASP A 153 11.32 12.45 -4.36
N PRO A 154 10.63 13.08 -3.38
CA PRO A 154 9.68 14.16 -3.65
C PRO A 154 10.36 15.53 -3.88
N ASN A 155 11.68 15.63 -3.79
CA ASN A 155 12.40 16.89 -3.98
C ASN A 155 12.71 17.15 -5.47
N PRO A 156 12.77 18.43 -5.90
CA PRO A 156 13.15 18.76 -7.27
C PRO A 156 14.54 18.25 -7.64
N HIS A 157 14.67 17.70 -8.84
CA HIS A 157 15.93 17.21 -9.38
C HIS A 157 16.34 18.02 -10.63
N PRO A 158 17.59 18.52 -10.73
CA PRO A 158 18.02 19.39 -11.84
C PRO A 158 17.79 18.79 -13.24
N ALA A 159 18.04 17.49 -13.43
CA ALA A 159 17.82 16.81 -14.70
C ALA A 159 16.33 16.72 -15.11
N LEU A 160 15.41 16.93 -14.17
CA LEU A 160 13.96 16.87 -14.38
C LEU A 160 13.30 18.24 -14.45
N HIS A 161 14.10 19.30 -14.63
CA HIS A 161 13.57 20.64 -14.85
C HIS A 161 12.82 20.70 -16.21
N PRO A 162 11.56 21.19 -16.27
CA PRO A 162 10.75 21.18 -17.49
C PRO A 162 11.42 21.87 -18.68
N ASN A 163 12.15 22.97 -18.43
CA ASN A 163 12.86 23.74 -19.46
C ASN A 163 14.29 23.21 -19.75
N GLY A 164 14.73 22.12 -19.11
CA GLY A 164 16.02 21.50 -19.39
C GLY A 164 16.03 20.77 -20.74
N PRO A 165 17.18 20.24 -21.19
CA PRO A 165 17.23 19.36 -22.35
C PRO A 165 16.40 18.09 -22.12
N ASP A 166 15.98 17.45 -23.22
CA ASP A 166 15.32 16.16 -23.14
C ASP A 166 16.33 15.08 -22.77
N ILE A 167 15.88 14.13 -21.94
CA ILE A 167 16.69 13.00 -21.47
C ILE A 167 15.92 11.71 -21.62
N THR A 168 16.64 10.60 -21.79
CA THR A 168 16.06 9.25 -21.79
C THR A 168 16.05 8.67 -20.38
N TRP A 169 15.29 7.59 -20.17
CA TRP A 169 15.31 6.87 -18.89
C TRP A 169 16.70 6.32 -18.56
N ARG A 170 17.42 5.80 -19.56
CA ARG A 170 18.81 5.41 -19.42
C ARG A 170 19.68 6.57 -18.93
N ALA A 171 19.59 7.74 -19.57
CA ALA A 171 20.35 8.92 -19.16
C ALA A 171 20.00 9.36 -17.73
N MET A 172 18.73 9.27 -17.33
CA MET A 172 18.30 9.54 -15.96
C MET A 172 18.95 8.57 -14.96
N VAL A 173 18.97 7.27 -15.24
CA VAL A 173 19.62 6.28 -14.37
C VAL A 173 21.14 6.50 -14.30
N CYS A 174 21.80 6.78 -15.44
CA CYS A 174 23.21 7.14 -15.45
C CYS A 174 23.50 8.36 -14.56
N ASN A 175 22.64 9.39 -14.61
CA ASN A 175 22.77 10.57 -13.77
C ASN A 175 22.61 10.26 -12.27
N LEU A 176 21.61 9.45 -11.90
CA LEU A 176 21.39 9.00 -10.52
C LEU A 176 22.53 8.12 -9.97
N LEU A 177 23.23 7.41 -10.85
CA LEU A 177 24.44 6.65 -10.53
C LEU A 177 25.71 7.54 -10.47
N GLY A 178 25.60 8.83 -10.76
CA GLY A 178 26.73 9.76 -10.78
C GLY A 178 27.69 9.56 -11.96
N LEU A 179 27.21 8.99 -13.07
CA LEU A 179 28.00 8.81 -14.29
C LEU A 179 28.05 10.10 -15.11
N ALA A 180 29.22 10.38 -15.69
CA ALA A 180 29.44 11.58 -16.50
C ALA A 180 28.78 11.53 -17.89
N SER A 181 28.54 10.32 -18.42
CA SER A 181 27.86 10.08 -19.68
C SER A 181 27.00 8.81 -19.61
N ASP A 182 26.04 8.72 -20.53
CA ASP A 182 25.21 7.56 -20.80
C ASP A 182 25.82 6.60 -21.85
N ASP A 183 26.98 6.96 -22.43
CA ASP A 183 27.80 6.15 -23.34
C ASP A 183 28.64 5.09 -22.59
N ILE A 184 28.00 4.38 -21.67
CA ILE A 184 28.57 3.24 -20.96
C ILE A 184 28.10 1.94 -21.60
N PHE A 185 28.95 0.91 -21.69
CA PHE A 185 28.48 -0.39 -22.17
C PHE A 185 27.31 -0.91 -21.30
N TYR A 186 26.28 -1.49 -21.94
CA TYR A 186 25.03 -1.86 -21.27
C TYR A 186 25.24 -2.78 -20.05
N GLU A 187 26.11 -3.80 -20.19
CA GLU A 187 26.42 -4.71 -19.07
C GLU A 187 27.14 -4.01 -17.92
N ASN A 188 28.01 -3.04 -18.21
CA ASN A 188 28.69 -2.26 -17.17
C ASN A 188 27.70 -1.35 -16.42
N LEU A 189 26.69 -0.82 -17.11
CA LEU A 189 25.61 -0.06 -16.47
C LEU A 189 24.81 -0.96 -15.52
N LYS A 190 24.47 -2.18 -15.96
CA LYS A 190 23.76 -3.17 -15.12
C LYS A 190 24.57 -3.57 -13.90
N GLN A 191 25.88 -3.79 -14.05
CA GLN A 191 26.74 -4.11 -12.92
C GLN A 191 26.77 -2.95 -11.91
N LYS A 192 26.98 -1.71 -12.37
CA LYS A 192 26.97 -0.53 -11.50
C LYS A 192 25.63 -0.32 -10.80
N LEU A 193 24.53 -0.61 -11.50
CA LEU A 193 23.21 -0.59 -10.91
C LEU A 193 23.09 -1.65 -9.80
N ALA A 194 23.48 -2.90 -10.04
CA ALA A 194 23.46 -3.95 -9.03
C ALA A 194 24.31 -3.60 -7.80
N GLU A 195 25.49 -2.99 -8.00
CA GLU A 195 26.35 -2.47 -6.93
C GLU A 195 25.63 -1.38 -6.11
N ARG A 196 24.99 -0.41 -6.77
CA ARG A 196 24.23 0.67 -6.09
C ARG A 196 23.06 0.13 -5.28
N LEU A 197 22.36 -0.88 -5.80
CA LEU A 197 21.16 -1.45 -5.17
C LEU A 197 21.47 -2.57 -4.18
N ASN A 198 22.74 -2.98 -4.10
CA ASN A 198 23.21 -4.13 -3.35
C ASN A 198 22.41 -5.42 -3.67
N SER A 199 22.00 -5.59 -4.93
CA SER A 199 21.20 -6.74 -5.39
C SER A 199 21.10 -6.80 -6.92
N GLU A 200 21.42 -7.96 -7.49
CA GLU A 200 21.20 -8.24 -8.92
C GLU A 200 19.70 -8.32 -9.25
N GLN A 201 18.89 -8.90 -8.36
CA GLN A 201 17.45 -9.04 -8.55
C GLN A 201 16.76 -7.68 -8.64
N ARG A 202 17.16 -6.72 -7.80
CA ARG A 202 16.64 -5.33 -7.88
C ARG A 202 17.05 -4.65 -9.18
N ALA A 203 18.29 -4.87 -9.63
CA ALA A 203 18.75 -4.30 -10.90
C ALA A 203 17.97 -4.87 -12.08
N MET A 204 17.71 -6.19 -12.09
CA MET A 204 16.84 -6.84 -13.08
C MET A 204 15.41 -6.28 -13.05
N ALA A 205 14.84 -6.06 -11.86
CA ALA A 205 13.51 -5.48 -11.73
C ALA A 205 13.44 -4.05 -12.32
N ILE A 206 14.46 -3.21 -12.09
CA ILE A 206 14.55 -1.85 -12.67
C ILE A 206 14.70 -1.91 -14.20
N GLU A 207 15.48 -2.86 -14.72
CA GLU A 207 15.62 -3.11 -16.16
C GLU A 207 14.29 -3.53 -16.79
N GLU A 208 13.58 -4.51 -16.22
CA GLU A 208 12.28 -4.98 -16.70
C GLU A 208 11.19 -3.89 -16.60
N LEU A 209 11.27 -3.02 -15.59
CA LEU A 209 10.49 -1.79 -15.52
C LEU A 209 10.82 -0.80 -16.64
N GLY A 210 11.81 -1.07 -17.48
CA GLY A 210 12.15 -0.28 -18.67
C GLY A 210 12.85 1.02 -18.36
N LEU A 211 13.40 1.15 -17.15
CA LEU A 211 14.07 2.37 -16.69
C LEU A 211 15.48 2.52 -17.28
N LEU A 212 15.95 1.53 -18.06
CA LEU A 212 17.22 1.58 -18.79
C LEU A 212 17.04 1.79 -20.31
N LYS A 213 15.82 2.11 -20.75
CA LYS A 213 15.49 2.33 -22.17
C LYS A 213 15.80 3.75 -22.63
N GLU A 214 15.87 3.92 -23.95
CA GLU A 214 16.04 5.21 -24.62
C GLU A 214 14.74 6.00 -24.80
N ASP A 215 13.65 5.57 -24.16
CA ASP A 215 12.39 6.31 -24.16
C ASP A 215 12.57 7.65 -23.43
N LEU A 216 12.02 8.73 -24.00
CA LEU A 216 12.10 10.07 -23.41
C LEU A 216 11.36 10.14 -22.06
N VAL A 217 11.97 10.82 -21.10
CA VAL A 217 11.39 11.07 -19.78
C VAL A 217 10.42 12.26 -19.84
N MET A 218 9.18 12.05 -19.41
CA MET A 218 8.28 13.18 -19.11
C MET A 218 8.68 13.83 -17.79
N LYS A 219 9.38 14.96 -17.87
CA LYS A 219 9.93 15.70 -16.73
C LYS A 219 8.82 16.38 -15.91
N LEU A 220 8.64 15.94 -14.65
CA LEU A 220 7.65 16.49 -13.72
C LEU A 220 8.29 17.08 -12.45
N ASN A 221 9.43 17.76 -12.60
CA ASN A 221 10.26 18.38 -11.55
C ASN A 221 10.93 17.42 -10.57
N THR A 222 10.22 16.42 -10.05
CA THR A 222 10.70 15.49 -9.01
C THR A 222 10.86 14.08 -9.57
N PRO A 223 11.80 13.27 -9.07
CA PRO A 223 11.91 11.86 -9.42
C PRO A 223 10.61 11.09 -9.13
N LEU A 224 10.00 11.34 -7.97
CA LEU A 224 8.75 10.69 -7.57
C LEU A 224 7.60 10.97 -8.54
N ASP A 225 7.37 12.23 -8.92
CA ASP A 225 6.26 12.56 -9.82
C ASP A 225 6.50 12.03 -11.23
N THR A 226 7.76 12.12 -11.69
CA THR A 226 8.19 11.61 -13.00
C THR A 226 8.04 10.10 -13.10
N LEU A 227 8.51 9.36 -12.09
CA LEU A 227 8.33 7.91 -11.99
C LEU A 227 6.85 7.54 -11.88
N SER A 228 6.09 8.27 -11.06
CA SER A 228 4.65 8.02 -10.89
C SER A 228 3.90 8.15 -12.20
N HIS A 229 4.22 9.16 -13.00
CA HIS A 229 3.63 9.32 -14.33
C HIS A 229 3.97 8.14 -15.24
N PHE A 230 5.23 7.75 -15.29
CA PHE A 230 5.69 6.61 -16.09
C PHE A 230 4.99 5.30 -15.69
N LEU A 231 4.96 4.98 -14.41
CA LEU A 231 4.33 3.76 -13.90
C LEU A 231 2.80 3.77 -14.08
N SER A 232 2.16 4.95 -14.01
CA SER A 232 0.71 5.05 -14.24
C SER A 232 0.29 4.64 -15.65
N LYS A 233 1.19 4.81 -16.62
CA LYS A 233 0.99 4.39 -18.01
C LYS A 233 1.45 2.96 -18.25
N LYS A 234 2.57 2.57 -17.64
CA LYS A 234 3.21 1.27 -17.86
C LYS A 234 2.48 0.11 -17.15
N LEU A 235 1.99 0.35 -15.94
CA LEU A 235 1.39 -0.66 -15.07
C LEU A 235 -0.10 -0.39 -14.84
N VAL A 236 -0.81 -0.01 -15.90
CA VAL A 236 -2.27 0.13 -15.89
C VAL A 236 -2.94 -1.24 -16.12
N PHE A 237 -4.16 -1.38 -15.62
CA PHE A 237 -5.01 -2.54 -15.94
C PHE A 237 -5.41 -2.52 -17.42
N GLY A 238 -5.27 -3.69 -18.07
CA GLY A 238 -5.78 -3.95 -19.42
C GLY A 238 -7.27 -4.26 -19.43
N PRO A 239 -7.90 -4.33 -20.62
CA PRO A 239 -9.36 -4.44 -20.77
C PRO A 239 -9.98 -5.74 -20.23
N ASN A 240 -9.18 -6.81 -20.09
CA ASN A 240 -9.64 -8.12 -19.60
C ASN A 240 -8.99 -8.52 -18.27
N GLU A 241 -8.39 -7.55 -17.57
CA GLU A 241 -7.76 -7.78 -16.29
C GLU A 241 -8.67 -7.31 -15.16
N ARG A 242 -8.48 -7.90 -13.98
CA ARG A 242 -9.28 -7.60 -12.79
C ARG A 242 -8.39 -7.33 -11.60
N ASP A 243 -8.86 -6.46 -10.72
CA ASP A 243 -8.26 -6.21 -9.41
C ASP A 243 -8.81 -7.18 -8.36
N LEU A 244 -8.20 -7.11 -7.19
CA LEU A 244 -8.43 -7.96 -6.04
C LEU A 244 -8.30 -7.11 -4.78
N ILE A 245 -9.28 -7.21 -3.88
CA ILE A 245 -9.15 -6.71 -2.51
C ILE A 245 -8.97 -7.91 -1.57
N ILE A 246 -7.96 -7.83 -0.71
CA ILE A 246 -7.81 -8.70 0.44
C ILE A 246 -7.82 -7.81 1.69
N LEU A 247 -8.70 -8.13 2.63
CA LEU A 247 -8.74 -7.56 3.97
C LEU A 247 -8.79 -8.72 4.98
N ARG A 248 -7.92 -8.66 5.98
CA ARG A 248 -7.76 -9.67 7.01
C ARG A 248 -7.64 -8.98 8.36
N HIS A 249 -8.55 -9.31 9.28
CA HIS A 249 -8.38 -9.01 10.70
C HIS A 249 -7.99 -10.28 11.43
N GLU A 250 -7.02 -10.19 12.31
CA GLU A 250 -6.59 -11.23 13.24
C GLU A 250 -6.70 -10.69 14.65
N VAL A 251 -7.48 -11.37 15.48
CA VAL A 251 -7.90 -10.89 16.78
C VAL A 251 -7.70 -11.98 17.81
N SER A 252 -6.86 -11.69 18.81
CA SER A 252 -6.73 -12.56 19.98
C SER A 252 -7.71 -12.08 21.05
N ILE A 253 -8.57 -12.98 21.51
CA ILE A 253 -9.63 -12.71 22.47
C ILE A 253 -9.36 -13.51 23.74
N ARG A 254 -9.41 -12.85 24.89
CA ARG A 254 -9.45 -13.55 26.19
C ARG A 254 -10.87 -13.54 26.74
N TRP A 255 -11.37 -14.72 27.05
CA TRP A 255 -12.69 -14.94 27.63
C TRP A 255 -12.65 -14.90 29.17
N PRO A 256 -13.81 -14.73 29.85
CA PRO A 256 -13.88 -14.70 31.32
C PRO A 256 -13.31 -15.93 32.03
N ASP A 257 -13.33 -17.09 31.37
CA ASP A 257 -12.77 -18.36 31.84
C ASP A 257 -11.25 -18.46 31.62
N ASN A 258 -10.61 -17.38 31.18
CA ASN A 258 -9.19 -17.27 30.77
C ASN A 258 -8.82 -18.05 29.50
N ARG A 259 -9.79 -18.62 28.77
CA ARG A 259 -9.52 -19.19 27.44
C ARG A 259 -9.09 -18.09 26.48
N ILE A 260 -8.06 -18.38 25.69
CA ILE A 260 -7.63 -17.53 24.56
C ILE A 260 -8.20 -18.13 23.28
N GLU A 261 -8.86 -17.30 22.48
CA GLU A 261 -9.37 -17.63 21.15
C GLU A 261 -8.70 -16.72 20.13
N GLU A 262 -8.11 -17.31 19.09
CA GLU A 262 -7.70 -16.59 17.90
C GLU A 262 -8.84 -16.60 16.89
N ARG A 263 -9.32 -15.41 16.54
CA ARG A 263 -10.39 -15.22 15.56
C ARG A 263 -9.86 -14.43 14.39
N ALA A 264 -10.36 -14.77 13.21
CA ALA A 264 -10.02 -14.00 12.04
C ALA A 264 -11.21 -13.73 11.13
N VAL A 265 -11.19 -12.54 10.53
CA VAL A 265 -12.18 -12.08 9.55
C VAL A 265 -11.48 -11.89 8.23
N ASN A 266 -12.01 -12.54 7.19
CA ASN A 266 -11.47 -12.48 5.84
C ASN A 266 -12.49 -11.85 4.90
N MET A 267 -12.04 -10.88 4.11
CA MET A 267 -12.76 -10.42 2.93
C MET A 267 -11.81 -10.51 1.73
N VAL A 268 -12.20 -11.33 0.76
CA VAL A 268 -11.49 -11.48 -0.53
C VAL A 268 -12.49 -11.19 -1.63
N THR A 269 -12.28 -10.12 -2.39
CA THR A 269 -13.21 -9.68 -3.45
C THR A 269 -12.45 -9.45 -4.75
N TYR A 270 -12.90 -10.09 -5.83
CA TYR A 270 -12.37 -9.89 -7.17
C TYR A 270 -13.22 -8.89 -7.94
N GLY A 271 -12.58 -8.10 -8.80
CA GLY A 271 -13.27 -7.23 -9.73
C GLY A 271 -14.01 -8.03 -10.81
N ASP A 272 -15.11 -7.48 -11.29
CA ASP A 272 -15.82 -7.99 -12.47
C ASP A 272 -15.27 -7.30 -13.72
N VAL A 273 -14.70 -8.08 -14.63
CA VAL A 273 -14.15 -7.59 -15.92
C VAL A 273 -15.22 -6.86 -16.74
N LYS A 274 -16.49 -7.25 -16.65
CA LYS A 274 -17.60 -6.61 -17.36
C LYS A 274 -18.34 -5.57 -16.51
N GLY A 275 -17.92 -5.39 -15.26
CA GLY A 275 -18.61 -4.58 -14.27
C GLY A 275 -17.66 -3.61 -13.58
N HIS A 276 -17.77 -3.54 -12.25
CA HIS A 276 -16.92 -2.70 -11.42
C HIS A 276 -15.71 -3.49 -10.90
N SER A 277 -14.60 -2.78 -10.75
CA SER A 277 -13.44 -3.29 -10.04
C SER A 277 -13.80 -3.54 -8.56
N ALA A 278 -13.07 -4.44 -7.90
CA ALA A 278 -13.22 -4.69 -6.47
C ALA A 278 -12.95 -3.43 -5.65
N MET A 279 -11.95 -2.63 -6.02
CA MET A 279 -11.67 -1.34 -5.41
C MET A 279 -12.84 -0.37 -5.56
N ALA A 280 -13.38 -0.20 -6.77
CA ALA A 280 -14.51 0.70 -7.01
C ALA A 280 -15.75 0.26 -6.21
N THR A 281 -16.00 -1.04 -6.13
CA THR A 281 -17.13 -1.62 -5.39
C THR A 281 -16.99 -1.41 -3.89
N THR A 282 -15.83 -1.75 -3.32
CA THR A 282 -15.58 -1.69 -1.87
C THR A 282 -15.39 -0.27 -1.35
N VAL A 283 -15.05 0.70 -2.19
CA VAL A 283 -15.04 2.13 -1.83
C VAL A 283 -16.40 2.78 -2.10
N GLY A 284 -16.99 2.54 -3.26
CA GLY A 284 -18.19 3.25 -3.72
C GLY A 284 -19.48 2.81 -3.02
N TYR A 285 -19.66 1.51 -2.77
CA TYR A 285 -20.90 1.02 -2.17
C TYR A 285 -21.09 1.46 -0.71
N PRO A 286 -20.08 1.39 0.18
CA PRO A 286 -20.24 1.92 1.54
C PRO A 286 -20.59 3.42 1.54
N ALA A 287 -19.92 4.21 0.71
CA ALA A 287 -20.21 5.64 0.56
C ALA A 287 -21.65 5.89 0.06
N ALA A 288 -22.11 5.12 -0.93
CA ALA A 288 -23.47 5.23 -1.47
C ALA A 288 -24.54 4.83 -0.45
N ILE A 289 -24.31 3.73 0.29
CA ILE A 289 -25.20 3.26 1.35
C ILE A 289 -25.32 4.31 2.45
N ALA A 290 -24.19 4.83 2.94
CA ALA A 290 -24.18 5.84 3.99
C ALA A 290 -24.83 7.15 3.56
N THR A 291 -24.60 7.57 2.30
CA THR A 291 -25.29 8.73 1.71
C THR A 291 -26.81 8.51 1.72
N LYS A 292 -27.28 7.34 1.30
CA LYS A 292 -28.71 7.00 1.32
C LYS A 292 -29.28 7.00 2.75
N MET A 293 -28.56 6.44 3.72
CA MET A 293 -29.00 6.44 5.13
C MET A 293 -29.14 7.85 5.68
N ILE A 294 -28.19 8.76 5.38
CA ILE A 294 -28.27 10.16 5.80
C ILE A 294 -29.52 10.83 5.20
N LEU A 295 -29.77 10.62 3.90
CA LEU A 295 -30.96 11.15 3.24
C LEU A 295 -32.25 10.61 3.86
N ASP A 296 -32.34 9.29 4.07
CA ASP A 296 -33.54 8.64 4.63
C ASP A 296 -33.84 9.11 6.07
N VAL A 297 -32.81 9.34 6.89
CA VAL A 297 -32.98 9.90 8.25
C VAL A 297 -33.49 11.36 8.18
N LEU A 298 -32.96 12.16 7.26
CA LEU A 298 -33.45 13.54 7.06
C LEU A 298 -34.91 13.56 6.63
N PHE A 299 -35.33 12.66 5.73
CA PHE A 299 -36.73 12.57 5.26
C PHE A 299 -37.71 12.01 6.31
N ARG A 300 -37.24 11.37 7.38
CA ARG A 300 -38.10 10.92 8.50
C ARG A 300 -38.33 12.00 9.56
N ILE A 301 -37.50 13.04 9.58
CA ILE A 301 -37.53 14.13 10.58
C ILE A 301 -38.21 15.38 10.02
N ALA A 302 -38.38 15.48 8.70
CA ALA A 302 -39.16 16.52 8.00
C ALA A 302 -40.64 16.13 7.85
#